data_AF-A0A7W7GNU9-F1
#
_entry.id   AF-A0A7W7GNU9-F1
#
_cell.length_a   1.000
_cell.length_b   1.000
_cell.length_c   1.000
_cell.angle_alpha   90.00
_cell.angle_beta   90.00
_cell.angle_gamma   90.00
#
_symmetry.space_group_name_H-M   'P 1'
#
loop_
_entity.id
_entity.type
_entity.pdbx_description
1 polymer ?
#
loop_
_entity_poly.entity_id
_entity_poly.type
_entity_poly.pdbx_seq_one_letter_code
_entity_poly.pdbx_strand_id
1 'polypeptide(L)'
;MLLTRQPAQTSRLEAGLAGARVPGTVGRDGAGEPVDVALLPLTDFALPDDDAPLRSLVAELAEQTRSTEPVQEQASEPSAAPRAPGRWLIVTSPNTVRALARVGWDGLLPADVRVAATGPGTARALREAGCAAPVWTPHRDRSARGIAAGLRELAPGGARAWLPQSDRARPALTDALRGAGWAVQTVLAYRTVAYPARGSRRVLAAAAGNEVDGTDATGPEAGMTLPTWSPGELAAAEAGTVVVLTSSSAAEQFAERCRPRGGGAAEALLIAIGDPTAETMRALALPVAAVCATPDAAGVLEALAGLRRQG
;
A
#
# COMPACT_ATOMS: atom_id res chain seq x y z
N MET A 1 17.50 3.73 -14.30
CA MET A 1 16.83 2.65 -13.55
C MET A 1 15.36 2.99 -13.39
N LEU A 2 14.48 2.00 -13.55
CA LEU A 2 13.03 2.16 -13.37
C LEU A 2 12.55 1.51 -12.07
N LEU A 3 11.69 2.19 -11.32
CA LEU A 3 10.99 1.62 -10.16
C LEU A 3 9.53 1.38 -10.51
N THR A 4 8.98 0.20 -10.20
CA THR A 4 7.56 -0.10 -10.51
C THR A 4 6.54 0.57 -9.57
N ARG A 5 6.92 1.69 -8.95
CA ARG A 5 6.08 2.43 -8.01
C ARG A 5 5.16 3.39 -8.74
N GLN A 6 4.06 3.70 -8.08
CA GLN A 6 3.16 4.76 -8.52
C GLN A 6 3.68 6.14 -8.12
N PRO A 7 3.52 7.18 -8.96
CA PRO A 7 3.92 8.54 -8.62
C PRO A 7 3.33 9.06 -7.30
N ALA A 8 2.05 8.76 -7.02
CA ALA A 8 1.38 9.15 -5.78
C ALA A 8 1.83 8.36 -4.54
N GLN A 9 2.75 7.40 -4.69
CA GLN A 9 3.33 6.60 -3.60
C GLN A 9 4.83 6.82 -3.42
N THR A 10 5.41 7.78 -4.15
CA THR A 10 6.79 8.24 -3.97
C THR A 10 7.01 8.63 -2.51
N SER A 11 8.05 8.07 -1.91
CA SER A 11 8.31 8.20 -0.47
C SER A 11 9.81 8.11 -0.19
N ARG A 12 10.22 7.36 0.84
CA ARG A 12 11.62 7.30 1.30
C ARG A 12 12.54 6.57 0.33
N LEU A 13 12.02 5.56 -0.38
CA LEU A 13 12.82 4.78 -1.33
C LEU A 13 13.32 5.68 -2.46
N GLU A 14 12.40 6.39 -3.11
CA GLU A 14 12.70 7.28 -4.21
C GLU A 14 13.57 8.44 -3.75
N ALA A 15 13.23 9.06 -2.61
CA ALA A 15 14.03 10.16 -2.05
C ALA A 15 15.47 9.73 -1.70
N GLY A 16 15.66 8.50 -1.22
CA GLY A 16 16.99 7.96 -0.93
C GLY A 16 17.78 7.55 -2.18
N LEU A 17 17.11 7.34 -3.32
CA LEU A 17 17.75 7.03 -4.59
C LEU A 17 18.02 8.29 -5.44
N ALA A 18 17.27 9.36 -5.22
CA ALA A 18 17.43 10.61 -5.95
C ALA A 18 18.79 11.24 -5.68
N GLY A 19 19.59 11.42 -6.74
CA GLY A 19 20.96 11.93 -6.62
C GLY A 19 21.96 10.96 -5.98
N ALA A 20 21.55 9.72 -5.73
CA ALA A 20 22.44 8.69 -5.22
C ALA A 20 23.43 8.23 -6.30
N ARG A 21 24.55 7.66 -5.85
CA ARG A 21 25.60 7.09 -6.68
C ARG A 21 25.79 5.62 -6.36
N VAL A 22 26.08 4.81 -7.35
CA VAL A 22 26.26 3.37 -7.17
C VAL A 22 27.62 3.09 -6.49
N PRO A 23 27.63 2.45 -5.31
CA PRO A 23 28.88 2.20 -4.58
C PRO A 23 29.89 1.36 -5.38
N GLY A 24 31.18 1.69 -5.25
CA GLY A 24 32.27 0.91 -5.84
C GLY A 24 32.38 0.98 -7.37
N THR A 25 31.63 1.88 -8.01
CA THR A 25 31.80 2.22 -9.43
C THR A 25 32.63 3.50 -9.58
N VAL A 26 33.22 3.72 -10.76
CA VAL A 26 33.96 4.95 -11.07
C VAL A 26 33.23 5.64 -12.23
N GLY A 27 32.55 6.74 -11.91
CA GLY A 27 31.94 7.65 -12.86
C GLY A 27 32.98 8.54 -13.54
N ARG A 28 32.53 9.32 -14.54
CA ARG A 28 33.40 10.17 -15.38
C ARG A 28 34.20 11.22 -14.58
N ASP A 29 33.77 11.55 -13.37
CA ASP A 29 34.39 12.51 -12.45
C ASP A 29 35.27 11.86 -11.37
N GLY A 30 35.48 10.53 -11.43
CA GLY A 30 36.24 9.78 -10.42
C GLY A 30 35.43 9.44 -9.15
N ALA A 31 34.17 9.88 -9.06
CA ALA A 31 33.22 9.49 -8.01
C ALA A 31 32.22 8.43 -8.54
N GLY A 32 31.48 7.73 -7.67
CA GLY A 32 30.53 6.67 -8.08
C GLY A 32 29.54 7.11 -9.17
N GLU A 33 29.17 6.24 -10.09
CA GLU A 33 28.28 6.60 -11.20
C GLU A 33 26.86 6.97 -10.68
N PRO A 34 26.26 8.08 -11.12
CA PRO A 34 24.94 8.52 -10.66
C PRO A 34 23.84 7.54 -11.06
N VAL A 35 22.76 7.51 -10.26
CA VAL A 35 21.57 6.73 -10.56
C VAL A 35 20.47 7.65 -11.08
N ASP A 36 20.17 7.55 -12.36
CA ASP A 36 18.97 8.16 -12.93
C ASP A 36 17.76 7.29 -12.59
N VAL A 37 16.81 7.87 -11.84
CA VAL A 37 15.60 7.19 -11.37
C VAL A 37 14.40 7.67 -12.17
N ALA A 38 13.64 6.74 -12.73
CA ALA A 38 12.32 6.97 -13.29
C ALA A 38 11.32 5.95 -12.75
N LEU A 39 10.03 6.24 -12.92
CA LEU A 39 8.93 5.38 -12.48
C LEU A 39 8.38 4.59 -13.66
N LEU A 40 8.04 3.33 -13.44
CA LEU A 40 7.29 2.49 -14.36
C LEU A 40 6.04 1.97 -13.63
N PRO A 41 5.02 2.79 -13.40
CA PRO A 41 3.86 2.38 -12.63
C PRO A 41 3.11 1.25 -13.34
N LEU A 42 3.05 0.08 -12.70
CA LEU A 42 2.39 -1.10 -13.26
C LEU A 42 1.08 -1.44 -12.57
N THR A 43 0.96 -1.10 -11.29
CA THR A 43 -0.24 -1.34 -10.47
C THR A 43 -0.86 -0.04 -10.00
N ASP A 44 -2.17 -0.02 -9.81
CA ASP A 44 -2.95 1.05 -9.20
C ASP A 44 -4.04 0.45 -8.29
N PHE A 45 -4.82 1.31 -7.65
CA PHE A 45 -5.88 0.92 -6.73
C PHE A 45 -7.20 1.55 -7.12
N ALA A 46 -8.23 0.72 -7.23
CA ALA A 46 -9.57 1.16 -7.59
C ALA A 46 -10.60 0.69 -6.56
N LEU A 47 -11.66 1.47 -6.37
CA LEU A 47 -12.88 0.99 -5.75
C LEU A 47 -13.42 -0.22 -6.54
N PRO A 48 -14.06 -1.19 -5.85
CA PRO A 48 -14.75 -2.28 -6.51
C PRO A 48 -15.80 -1.76 -7.50
N ASP A 49 -16.21 -2.59 -8.46
CA ASP A 49 -17.31 -2.22 -9.36
C ASP A 49 -18.63 -2.01 -8.60
N ASP A 50 -18.85 -2.81 -7.55
CA ASP A 50 -19.89 -2.60 -6.54
C ASP A 50 -19.27 -2.18 -5.20
N ASP A 51 -19.36 -0.88 -4.90
CA ASP A 51 -18.88 -0.29 -3.65
C ASP A 51 -19.99 -0.16 -2.58
N ALA A 52 -21.21 -0.65 -2.85
CA ALA A 52 -22.33 -0.56 -1.92
C ALA A 52 -22.03 -1.18 -0.55
N PRO A 53 -21.37 -2.35 -0.43
CA PRO A 53 -21.01 -2.90 0.87
C PRO A 53 -20.07 -1.99 1.68
N LEU A 54 -19.17 -1.26 1.00
CA LEU A 54 -18.25 -0.32 1.66
C LEU A 54 -19.00 0.94 2.11
N ARG A 55 -19.93 1.44 1.29
CA ARG A 55 -20.82 2.56 1.66
C ARG A 55 -21.72 2.20 2.84
N SER A 56 -22.28 0.99 2.86
CA SER A 56 -23.09 0.50 3.98
C SER A 56 -22.29 0.45 5.28
N LEU A 57 -21.01 0.03 5.24
CA LEU A 57 -20.13 0.09 6.41
C LEU A 57 -19.96 1.53 6.91
N VAL A 58 -19.69 2.48 6.01
CA VAL A 58 -19.53 3.89 6.39
C VAL A 58 -20.82 4.47 6.97
N ALA A 59 -21.97 4.16 6.37
CA ALA A 59 -23.27 4.56 6.89
C ALA A 59 -23.56 3.96 8.28
N GLU A 60 -23.24 2.67 8.49
CA GLU A 60 -23.36 1.99 9.79
C GLU A 60 -22.53 2.71 10.87
N LEU A 61 -21.28 3.10 10.56
CA LEU A 61 -20.42 3.84 11.48
C LEU A 61 -20.96 5.24 11.77
N ALA A 62 -21.43 5.97 10.75
CA ALA A 62 -21.95 7.33 10.91
C ALA A 62 -23.27 7.37 11.70
N GLU A 63 -24.17 6.41 11.48
CA GLU A 63 -25.41 6.28 12.24
C GLU A 63 -25.13 5.99 13.72
N GLN A 64 -24.27 5.01 14.00
CA GLN A 64 -23.88 4.67 15.36
C GLN A 64 -23.18 5.82 16.09
N THR A 65 -22.46 6.66 15.36
CA THR A 65 -21.78 7.85 15.93
C THR A 65 -22.80 8.90 16.35
N ARG A 66 -23.78 9.21 15.50
CA ARG A 66 -24.87 10.15 15.83
C ARG A 66 -25.73 9.67 17.00
N SER A 67 -25.99 8.38 17.10
CA SER A 67 -26.73 7.81 18.23
C SER A 67 -25.97 7.84 19.57
N THR A 68 -24.67 8.10 19.56
CA THR A 68 -23.84 8.26 20.77
C THR A 68 -23.63 9.72 21.19
N GLU A 69 -24.18 10.70 20.47
CA GLU A 69 -24.20 12.08 20.96
C GLU A 69 -25.06 12.16 22.24
N PRO A 70 -24.62 12.92 23.26
CA PRO A 70 -25.29 12.92 24.55
C PRO A 70 -26.67 13.54 24.39
N VAL A 71 -27.71 12.70 24.46
CA VAL A 71 -28.95 13.12 25.11
C VAL A 71 -28.51 13.68 26.47
N GLN A 72 -28.98 14.86 26.85
CA GLN A 72 -28.82 15.39 28.20
C GLN A 72 -29.46 14.39 29.17
N GLU A 73 -28.69 13.40 29.59
CA GLU A 73 -29.17 12.29 30.40
C GLU A 73 -29.06 12.71 31.86
N GLN A 74 -30.23 13.01 32.43
CA GLN A 74 -30.42 13.00 33.87
C GLN A 74 -29.87 11.69 34.41
N ALA A 75 -28.94 11.81 35.35
CA ALA A 75 -28.23 10.71 35.99
C ALA A 75 -29.15 9.53 36.32
N SER A 76 -29.01 8.45 35.56
CA SER A 76 -29.53 7.13 35.89
C SER A 76 -28.35 6.17 35.91
N GLU A 77 -28.23 5.40 36.99
CA GLU A 77 -27.06 4.58 37.31
C GLU A 77 -26.70 3.57 36.19
N PRO A 78 -25.41 3.25 36.00
CA PRO A 78 -24.99 2.32 34.98
C PRO A 78 -25.47 0.89 35.32
N SER A 79 -26.37 0.36 34.50
CA SER A 79 -26.83 -1.03 34.54
C SER A 79 -25.66 -2.00 34.34
N ALA A 80 -25.52 -2.96 35.25
CA ALA A 80 -24.47 -3.97 35.33
C ALA A 80 -24.60 -5.13 34.32
N ALA A 81 -25.12 -4.87 33.12
CA ALA A 81 -25.03 -5.84 32.03
C ALA A 81 -23.57 -5.89 31.51
N PRO A 82 -22.99 -7.08 31.24
CA PRO A 82 -21.64 -7.15 30.69
C PRO A 82 -21.62 -6.41 29.34
N ARG A 83 -20.86 -5.30 29.26
CA ARG A 83 -20.59 -4.61 27.99
C ARG A 83 -20.08 -5.66 27.00
N ALA A 84 -20.76 -5.77 25.86
CA ALA A 84 -20.34 -6.64 24.77
C ALA A 84 -18.85 -6.41 24.51
N PRO A 85 -18.08 -7.47 24.26
CA PRO A 85 -16.66 -7.29 24.06
C PRO A 85 -16.41 -6.39 22.85
N GLY A 86 -15.46 -5.46 22.99
CA GLY A 86 -15.42 -4.19 22.24
C GLY A 86 -15.50 -4.30 20.71
N ARG A 87 -16.01 -3.24 20.06
CA ARG A 87 -16.11 -3.14 18.60
C ARG A 87 -14.82 -2.58 18.01
N TRP A 88 -14.39 -3.11 16.88
CA TRP A 88 -13.14 -2.73 16.23
C TRP A 88 -13.28 -2.41 14.75
N LEU A 89 -12.64 -1.32 14.32
CA LEU A 89 -12.28 -1.10 12.93
C LEU A 89 -10.81 -1.51 12.74
N ILE A 90 -10.58 -2.56 11.96
CA ILE A 90 -9.23 -3.07 11.68
C ILE A 90 -8.83 -2.68 10.26
N VAL A 91 -7.74 -1.90 10.13
CA VAL A 91 -7.28 -1.37 8.84
C VAL A 91 -5.83 -1.78 8.59
N THR A 92 -5.60 -2.63 7.60
CA THR A 92 -4.27 -3.22 7.34
C THR A 92 -3.48 -2.53 6.23
N SER A 93 -4.08 -1.55 5.55
CA SER A 93 -3.51 -0.85 4.40
C SER A 93 -3.90 0.64 4.40
N PRO A 94 -2.97 1.57 4.09
CA PRO A 94 -3.31 2.97 3.86
C PRO A 94 -4.35 3.14 2.74
N ASN A 95 -4.35 2.24 1.74
CA ASN A 95 -5.31 2.31 0.63
C ASN A 95 -6.73 1.94 1.07
N THR A 96 -6.89 1.14 2.12
CA THR A 96 -8.22 0.91 2.73
C THR A 96 -8.78 2.22 3.29
N VAL A 97 -7.95 3.02 3.98
CA VAL A 97 -8.36 4.33 4.51
C VAL A 97 -8.79 5.26 3.40
N ARG A 98 -7.99 5.33 2.33
CA ARG A 98 -8.29 6.16 1.15
C ARG A 98 -9.58 5.73 0.46
N ALA A 99 -9.83 4.41 0.39
CA ALA A 99 -11.07 3.89 -0.16
C ALA A 99 -12.29 4.26 0.70
N LEU A 100 -12.18 4.15 2.04
CA LEU A 100 -13.20 4.60 2.97
C LEU A 100 -13.51 6.10 2.79
N ALA A 101 -12.48 6.94 2.73
CA ALA A 101 -12.63 8.37 2.48
C ALA A 101 -13.30 8.66 1.12
N ARG A 102 -12.94 7.90 0.08
CA ARG A 102 -13.50 8.06 -1.26
C ARG A 102 -15.01 7.76 -1.33
N VAL A 103 -15.51 6.88 -0.46
CA VAL A 103 -16.94 6.58 -0.35
C VAL A 103 -17.66 7.41 0.73
N GLY A 104 -16.98 8.40 1.33
CA GLY A 104 -17.58 9.41 2.20
C GLY A 104 -17.30 9.25 3.69
N TRP A 105 -16.35 8.41 4.11
CA TRP A 105 -15.93 8.37 5.51
C TRP A 105 -15.12 9.62 5.87
N ASP A 106 -15.50 10.28 6.95
CA ASP A 106 -14.91 11.53 7.46
C ASP A 106 -13.96 11.31 8.65
N GLY A 107 -13.67 10.04 8.97
CA GLY A 107 -12.81 9.68 10.09
C GLY A 107 -13.55 9.52 11.43
N LEU A 108 -14.82 9.91 11.51
CA LEU A 108 -15.60 9.78 12.74
C LEU A 108 -15.97 8.32 13.02
N LEU A 109 -15.96 7.98 14.30
CA LEU A 109 -16.26 6.65 14.82
C LEU A 109 -17.11 6.76 16.09
N PRO A 110 -18.00 5.78 16.35
CA PRO A 110 -18.72 5.71 17.62
C PRO A 110 -17.74 5.57 18.79
N ALA A 111 -18.11 6.12 19.96
CA ALA A 111 -17.21 6.24 21.11
C ALA A 111 -16.66 4.91 21.65
N ASP A 112 -17.35 3.80 21.40
CA ASP A 112 -16.96 2.46 21.82
C ASP A 112 -16.29 1.62 20.71
N VAL A 113 -16.03 2.22 19.53
CA VAL A 113 -15.28 1.61 18.44
C VAL A 113 -13.80 1.94 18.57
N ARG A 114 -12.98 0.90 18.69
CA ARG A 114 -11.51 1.00 18.74
C ARG A 114 -10.91 0.78 17.35
N VAL A 115 -9.73 1.35 17.11
CA VAL A 115 -9.05 1.23 15.81
C VAL A 115 -7.75 0.46 15.95
N ALA A 116 -7.53 -0.49 15.04
CA ALA A 116 -6.28 -1.23 14.91
C ALA A 116 -5.69 -1.06 13.51
N ALA A 117 -4.38 -0.91 13.43
CA ALA A 117 -3.67 -0.85 12.16
C ALA A 117 -2.37 -1.67 12.14
N THR A 118 -1.93 -2.08 10.94
CA THR A 118 -0.70 -2.87 10.74
C THR A 118 0.56 -2.11 11.13
N GLY A 119 0.59 -0.80 10.89
CA GLY A 119 1.78 -0.01 11.20
C GLY A 119 1.64 1.49 10.93
N PRO A 120 2.75 2.23 11.09
CA PRO A 120 2.75 3.69 11.11
C PRO A 120 2.21 4.35 9.85
N GLY A 121 2.42 3.76 8.67
CA GLY A 121 1.90 4.28 7.40
C GLY A 121 0.37 4.29 7.36
N THR A 122 -0.26 3.22 7.83
CA THR A 122 -1.72 3.10 7.91
C THR A 122 -2.29 3.99 9.01
N ALA A 123 -1.63 4.03 10.18
CA ALA A 123 -2.02 4.91 11.28
C ALA A 123 -1.92 6.40 10.90
N ARG A 124 -0.95 6.78 10.06
CA ARG A 124 -0.86 8.12 9.49
C ARG A 124 -2.02 8.41 8.55
N ALA A 125 -2.32 7.51 7.62
CA ALA A 125 -3.44 7.69 6.68
C ALA A 125 -4.78 7.84 7.43
N LEU A 126 -5.01 7.08 8.51
CA LEU A 126 -6.18 7.23 9.38
C LEU A 126 -6.29 8.65 9.94
N ARG A 127 -5.20 9.20 10.49
CA ARG A 127 -5.18 10.57 11.02
C ARG A 127 -5.40 11.62 9.95
N GLU A 128 -4.77 11.47 8.79
CA GLU A 128 -4.96 12.36 7.63
C GLU A 128 -6.41 12.35 7.12
N ALA A 129 -7.12 11.23 7.31
CA ALA A 129 -8.54 11.09 6.98
C ALA A 129 -9.49 11.54 8.10
N GLY A 130 -9.01 12.21 9.16
CA GLY A 130 -9.85 12.77 10.22
C GLY A 130 -10.08 11.85 11.43
N CYS A 131 -9.51 10.64 11.46
CA CYS A 131 -9.68 9.73 12.59
C CYS A 131 -8.94 10.23 13.84
N ALA A 132 -9.69 10.75 14.81
CA ALA A 132 -9.18 11.23 16.09
C ALA A 132 -8.96 10.10 17.12
N ALA A 133 -9.56 8.92 16.92
CA ALA A 133 -9.43 7.80 17.85
C ALA A 133 -7.97 7.30 17.93
N PRO A 134 -7.48 6.92 19.12
CA PRO A 134 -6.16 6.29 19.25
C PRO A 134 -6.07 5.01 18.40
N VAL A 135 -5.06 4.94 17.54
CA VAL A 135 -4.82 3.79 16.66
C VAL A 135 -3.86 2.83 17.35
N TRP A 136 -4.35 1.64 17.72
CA TRP A 136 -3.48 0.57 18.20
C TRP A 136 -2.67 -0.03 17.03
N THR A 137 -1.38 -0.27 17.25
CA THR A 137 -0.51 -0.96 16.29
C THR A 137 0.35 -2.00 17.01
N PRO A 138 0.64 -3.17 16.39
CA PRO A 138 1.51 -4.16 17.01
C PRO A 138 2.96 -3.64 17.04
N HIS A 139 3.59 -3.72 18.22
CA HIS A 139 4.93 -3.15 18.43
C HIS A 139 6.06 -3.91 17.69
N ARG A 140 5.97 -5.24 17.62
CA ARG A 140 7.05 -6.11 17.13
C ARG A 140 6.77 -6.69 15.74
N ASP A 141 5.58 -7.23 15.54
CA ASP A 141 5.19 -7.88 14.29
C ASP A 141 4.12 -7.04 13.59
N ARG A 142 4.51 -6.25 12.59
CA ARG A 142 3.63 -5.38 11.79
C ARG A 142 2.90 -6.12 10.67
N SER A 143 2.70 -7.43 10.84
CA SER A 143 1.95 -8.27 9.92
C SER A 143 0.51 -8.54 10.39
N ALA A 144 -0.28 -9.17 9.52
CA ALA A 144 -1.57 -9.74 9.86
C ALA A 144 -1.49 -10.67 11.09
N ARG A 145 -0.42 -11.46 11.23
CA ARG A 145 -0.23 -12.36 12.37
C ARG A 145 -0.04 -11.58 13.66
N GLY A 146 0.80 -10.55 13.65
CA GLY A 146 1.04 -9.72 14.82
C GLY A 146 -0.18 -8.92 15.28
N ILE A 147 -0.99 -8.42 14.33
CA ILE A 147 -2.32 -7.86 14.66
C ILE A 147 -3.18 -8.92 15.36
N ALA A 148 -3.33 -10.10 14.77
CA ALA A 148 -4.21 -11.13 15.33
C ALA A 148 -3.79 -11.52 16.76
N ALA A 149 -2.47 -11.70 16.99
CA ALA A 149 -1.94 -12.01 18.31
C ALA A 149 -2.25 -10.89 19.33
N GLY A 150 -1.91 -9.64 19.01
CA GLY A 150 -2.11 -8.53 19.95
C GLY A 150 -3.59 -8.21 20.21
N LEU A 151 -4.47 -8.34 19.20
CA LEU A 151 -5.91 -8.14 19.41
C LEU A 151 -6.53 -9.22 20.31
N ARG A 152 -6.08 -10.48 20.20
CA ARG A 152 -6.52 -11.56 21.08
C ARG A 152 -6.20 -11.30 22.55
N GLU A 153 -5.05 -10.69 22.83
CA GLU A 153 -4.67 -10.28 24.19
C GLU A 153 -5.54 -9.13 24.71
N LEU A 154 -5.88 -8.17 23.84
CA LEU A 154 -6.68 -7.00 24.21
C LEU A 154 -8.18 -7.29 24.38
N ALA A 155 -8.71 -8.30 23.71
CA ALA A 155 -10.11 -8.74 23.83
C ALA A 155 -10.20 -10.27 23.76
N PRO A 156 -9.95 -10.97 24.89
CA PRO A 156 -9.93 -12.43 24.94
C PRO A 156 -11.31 -13.09 24.91
N GLY A 157 -12.40 -12.34 25.10
CA GLY A 157 -13.78 -12.86 25.22
C GLY A 157 -14.60 -12.88 23.92
N GLY A 158 -13.96 -12.94 22.75
CA GLY A 158 -14.59 -12.60 21.45
C GLY A 158 -14.75 -11.08 21.30
N ALA A 159 -15.03 -10.56 20.11
CA ALA A 159 -15.30 -9.14 19.83
C ALA A 159 -15.90 -9.01 18.42
N ARG A 160 -16.51 -7.87 18.07
CA ARG A 160 -16.94 -7.59 16.70
C ARG A 160 -15.87 -6.76 15.98
N ALA A 161 -15.51 -7.16 14.76
CA ALA A 161 -14.57 -6.42 13.94
C ALA A 161 -15.11 -6.18 12.54
N TRP A 162 -15.04 -4.94 12.08
CA TRP A 162 -15.07 -4.61 10.66
C TRP A 162 -13.64 -4.65 10.12
N LEU A 163 -13.45 -5.41 9.04
CA LEU A 163 -12.17 -5.60 8.37
C LEU A 163 -12.32 -5.25 6.88
N PRO A 164 -12.37 -3.95 6.52
CA PRO A 164 -12.28 -3.52 5.14
C PRO A 164 -10.88 -3.81 4.60
N GLN A 165 -10.79 -4.52 3.47
CA GLN A 165 -9.52 -5.06 2.96
C GLN A 165 -9.48 -5.15 1.44
N SER A 166 -8.31 -5.42 0.86
CA SER A 166 -8.17 -5.57 -0.59
C SER A 166 -8.68 -6.91 -1.10
N ASP A 167 -8.87 -7.01 -2.41
CA ASP A 167 -9.12 -8.27 -3.13
C ASP A 167 -7.98 -9.29 -2.99
N ARG A 168 -6.78 -8.82 -2.64
CA ARG A 168 -5.58 -9.65 -2.44
C ARG A 168 -5.31 -9.97 -0.97
N ALA A 169 -6.21 -9.61 -0.06
CA ALA A 169 -6.04 -9.89 1.36
C ALA A 169 -6.10 -11.41 1.61
N ARG A 170 -5.10 -11.93 2.32
CA ARG A 170 -5.05 -13.35 2.70
C ARG A 170 -5.99 -13.60 3.89
N PRO A 171 -6.66 -14.77 3.96
CA PRO A 171 -7.65 -15.05 4.99
C PRO A 171 -7.06 -15.21 6.39
N ALA A 172 -5.74 -15.39 6.51
CA ALA A 172 -5.04 -15.66 7.78
C ALA A 172 -5.42 -14.72 8.95
N LEU A 173 -5.61 -13.41 8.72
CA LEU A 173 -6.05 -12.49 9.77
C LEU A 173 -7.50 -12.78 10.18
N THR A 174 -8.39 -12.91 9.21
CA THR A 174 -9.82 -13.21 9.43
C THR A 174 -9.97 -14.55 10.15
N ASP A 175 -9.26 -15.59 9.71
CA ASP A 175 -9.30 -16.93 10.30
C ASP A 175 -8.77 -16.93 11.73
N ALA A 176 -7.65 -16.24 12.00
CA ALA A 176 -7.07 -16.17 13.34
C ALA A 176 -7.98 -15.44 14.34
N LEU A 177 -8.67 -14.38 13.92
CA LEU A 177 -9.64 -13.65 14.74
C LEU A 177 -10.93 -14.47 14.95
N ARG A 178 -11.48 -15.09 13.90
CA ARG A 178 -12.65 -15.97 14.02
C ARG A 178 -12.37 -17.18 14.90
N GLY A 179 -11.19 -17.79 14.78
CA GLY A 179 -10.72 -18.86 15.66
C GLY A 179 -10.49 -18.40 17.11
N ALA A 180 -10.50 -17.10 17.39
CA ALA A 180 -10.51 -16.52 18.73
C ALA A 180 -11.93 -16.17 19.23
N GLY A 181 -12.98 -16.55 18.50
CA GLY A 181 -14.38 -16.24 18.84
C GLY A 181 -14.83 -14.84 18.40
N TRP A 182 -14.08 -14.14 17.54
CA TRP A 182 -14.50 -12.83 17.04
C TRP A 182 -15.54 -12.94 15.92
N ALA A 183 -16.55 -12.07 15.97
CA ALA A 183 -17.47 -11.80 14.86
C ALA A 183 -16.81 -10.84 13.87
N VAL A 184 -16.18 -11.39 12.82
CA VAL A 184 -15.45 -10.59 11.81
C VAL A 184 -16.28 -10.42 10.54
N GLN A 185 -16.62 -9.17 10.24
CA GLN A 185 -17.24 -8.73 8.99
C GLN A 185 -16.17 -8.17 8.05
N THR A 186 -15.86 -8.92 6.99
CA THR A 186 -14.93 -8.50 5.94
C THR A 186 -15.68 -7.73 4.86
N VAL A 187 -15.11 -6.61 4.41
CA VAL A 187 -15.67 -5.80 3.32
C VAL A 187 -14.59 -5.56 2.27
N LEU A 188 -14.91 -5.73 0.99
CA LEU A 188 -13.97 -5.41 -0.08
C LEU A 188 -13.85 -3.89 -0.21
N ALA A 189 -12.70 -3.34 0.18
CA ALA A 189 -12.43 -1.91 0.19
C ALA A 189 -11.87 -1.40 -1.13
N TYR A 190 -10.95 -2.15 -1.74
CA TYR A 190 -10.34 -1.78 -3.01
C TYR A 190 -9.80 -3.00 -3.76
N ARG A 191 -9.57 -2.83 -5.05
CA ARG A 191 -8.90 -3.79 -5.92
C ARG A 191 -7.52 -3.28 -6.32
N THR A 192 -6.56 -4.19 -6.37
CA THR A 192 -5.28 -3.92 -7.04
C THR A 192 -5.48 -4.14 -8.53
N VAL A 193 -5.30 -3.10 -9.35
CA VAL A 193 -5.56 -3.13 -10.79
C VAL A 193 -4.31 -2.73 -11.59
N ALA A 194 -4.34 -2.93 -12.90
CA ALA A 194 -3.31 -2.37 -13.78
C ALA A 194 -3.32 -0.84 -13.72
N TYR A 195 -2.14 -0.23 -13.73
CA TYR A 195 -2.02 1.23 -13.85
C TYR A 195 -2.27 1.70 -15.30
N PRO A 196 -3.00 2.82 -15.50
CA PRO A 196 -3.71 3.59 -14.47
C PRO A 196 -5.09 2.98 -14.14
N ALA A 197 -5.52 3.11 -12.89
CA ALA A 197 -6.91 2.83 -12.54
C ALA A 197 -7.84 3.86 -13.21
N ARG A 198 -9.07 3.44 -13.55
CA ARG A 198 -10.08 4.33 -14.14
C ARG A 198 -10.43 5.47 -13.18
N GLY A 199 -10.39 6.71 -13.67
CA GLY A 199 -10.41 7.93 -12.86
C GLY A 199 -11.51 8.01 -11.80
N SER A 200 -12.76 7.68 -12.14
CA SER A 200 -13.88 7.75 -11.19
C SER A 200 -13.76 6.79 -10.01
N ARG A 201 -13.05 5.67 -10.18
CA ARG A 201 -12.87 4.64 -9.14
C ARG A 201 -11.48 4.65 -8.51
N ARG A 202 -10.53 5.43 -9.04
CA ARG A 202 -9.16 5.46 -8.54
C ARG A 202 -9.14 5.93 -7.08
N VAL A 203 -8.45 5.15 -6.23
CA VAL A 203 -8.40 5.35 -4.77
C VAL A 203 -7.30 6.35 -4.38
N LEU A 204 -6.17 6.30 -5.07
CA LEU A 204 -5.15 7.33 -4.90
C LEU A 204 -5.67 8.60 -5.58
N ALA A 205 -5.70 9.71 -4.84
CA ALA A 205 -5.89 11.00 -5.46
C ALA A 205 -4.89 11.13 -6.62
N ALA A 206 -5.36 11.62 -7.78
CA ALA A 206 -4.42 12.09 -8.78
C ALA A 206 -3.51 13.10 -8.06
N ALA A 207 -2.19 12.95 -8.17
CA ALA A 207 -1.36 14.12 -8.04
C ALA A 207 -1.96 15.14 -8.99
N ALA A 208 -2.33 16.32 -8.51
CA ALA A 208 -2.73 17.40 -9.41
C ALA A 208 -1.57 17.54 -10.42
N GLY A 209 -1.81 17.19 -11.68
CA GLY A 209 -0.75 16.94 -12.66
C GLY A 209 -0.82 15.55 -13.30
N ASN A 210 -1.90 15.32 -14.05
CA ASN A 210 -1.89 14.67 -15.35
C ASN A 210 -3.29 14.80 -15.95
N GLU A 211 -3.75 16.04 -16.08
CA GLU A 211 -4.49 16.41 -17.28
C GLU A 211 -3.45 16.96 -18.25
N VAL A 212 -3.55 16.51 -19.49
CA VAL A 212 -2.83 17.09 -20.61
C VAL A 212 -3.28 18.55 -20.71
N ASP A 213 -2.31 19.45 -20.93
CA ASP A 213 -2.40 20.90 -20.99
C ASP A 213 -2.37 21.69 -19.66
N GLY A 214 -1.24 22.37 -19.47
CA GLY A 214 -1.19 23.78 -19.06
C GLY A 214 -1.67 24.16 -17.66
N THR A 215 -0.70 24.64 -16.87
CA THR A 215 -0.78 25.53 -15.68
C THR A 215 -1.01 24.90 -14.29
N ASP A 216 0.08 24.98 -13.52
CA ASP A 216 0.28 25.13 -12.07
C ASP A 216 -0.87 24.77 -11.11
N ALA A 217 -0.69 23.70 -10.33
CA ALA A 217 -1.28 23.56 -9.01
C ALA A 217 -0.46 22.63 -8.08
N THR A 218 -0.53 22.93 -6.78
CA THR A 218 0.35 22.54 -5.67
C THR A 218 -0.08 21.28 -4.90
N GLY A 219 0.92 20.43 -4.51
CA GLY A 219 0.92 19.48 -3.37
C GLY A 219 1.02 17.97 -3.71
N PRO A 220 1.62 17.06 -2.87
CA PRO A 220 2.08 17.20 -1.47
C PRO A 220 3.61 16.93 -1.22
N GLU A 221 4.12 17.26 -0.02
CA GLU A 221 5.54 17.10 0.39
C GLU A 221 6.03 15.62 0.29
N ALA A 222 7.12 15.26 -0.37
CA ALA A 222 8.23 16.01 -0.96
C ALA A 222 8.08 16.16 -2.48
N GLY A 223 8.27 17.39 -2.96
CA GLY A 223 8.24 17.76 -4.38
C GLY A 223 9.38 17.14 -5.18
N MET A 224 9.26 15.86 -5.49
CA MET A 224 10.09 15.20 -6.48
C MET A 224 9.20 14.61 -7.57
N THR A 225 9.20 15.28 -8.71
CA THR A 225 8.62 14.75 -9.94
C THR A 225 9.68 13.88 -10.61
N LEU A 226 9.52 12.56 -10.51
CA LEU A 226 10.32 11.62 -11.28
C LEU A 226 9.70 11.41 -12.67
N PRO A 227 10.50 11.28 -13.73
CA PRO A 227 10.00 10.88 -15.05
C PRO A 227 9.21 9.58 -14.94
N THR A 228 8.10 9.47 -15.67
CA THR A 228 7.26 8.27 -15.68
C THR A 228 7.29 7.64 -17.06
N TRP A 229 7.61 6.36 -17.11
CA TRP A 229 7.65 5.54 -18.32
C TRP A 229 6.41 4.66 -18.41
N SER A 230 6.05 4.34 -19.64
CA SER A 230 5.07 3.36 -20.04
C SER A 230 5.73 2.01 -20.37
N PRO A 231 4.95 0.91 -20.39
CA PRO A 231 5.45 -0.37 -20.91
C PRO A 231 5.97 -0.29 -22.35
N GLY A 232 5.43 0.61 -23.18
CA GLY A 232 5.89 0.82 -24.56
C GLY A 232 7.27 1.47 -24.62
N GLU A 233 7.55 2.46 -23.76
CA GLU A 233 8.88 3.06 -23.64
C GLU A 233 9.91 2.06 -23.12
N LEU A 234 9.55 1.22 -22.14
CA LEU A 234 10.42 0.13 -21.71
C LEU A 234 10.73 -0.85 -22.85
N ALA A 235 9.75 -1.18 -23.68
CA ALA A 235 9.96 -2.10 -24.81
C ALA A 235 10.93 -1.55 -25.86
N ALA A 236 11.04 -0.21 -25.97
CA ALA A 236 11.98 0.48 -26.85
C ALA A 236 13.30 0.84 -26.16
N ALA A 237 13.47 0.49 -24.88
CA ALA A 237 14.65 0.84 -24.10
C ALA A 237 15.89 0.04 -24.50
N GLU A 238 17.06 0.59 -24.22
CA GLU A 238 18.34 -0.06 -24.45
C GLU A 238 18.49 -1.34 -23.60
N ALA A 239 19.24 -2.31 -24.12
CA ALA A 239 19.58 -3.52 -23.39
C ALA A 239 20.33 -3.19 -22.10
N GLY A 240 20.06 -3.94 -21.03
CA GLY A 240 20.63 -3.65 -19.71
C GLY A 240 19.87 -2.61 -18.89
N THR A 241 18.75 -2.06 -19.40
CA THR A 241 17.86 -1.20 -18.60
C THR A 241 17.43 -1.92 -17.32
N VAL A 242 17.79 -1.38 -16.16
CA VAL A 242 17.43 -1.98 -14.87
C VAL A 242 16.01 -1.61 -14.45
N VAL A 243 15.21 -2.61 -14.08
CA VAL A 243 13.86 -2.44 -13.53
C VAL A 243 13.78 -3.09 -12.16
N VAL A 244 13.43 -2.31 -11.14
CA VAL A 244 13.18 -2.81 -9.78
C VAL A 244 11.68 -3.09 -9.62
N LEU A 245 11.33 -4.37 -9.48
CA LEU A 245 9.98 -4.81 -9.18
C LEU A 245 9.75 -4.68 -7.66
N THR A 246 8.83 -3.79 -7.30
CA THR A 246 8.63 -3.34 -5.91
C THR A 246 7.56 -4.11 -5.15
N SER A 247 6.91 -5.07 -5.80
CA SER A 247 5.94 -5.99 -5.18
C SER A 247 5.63 -7.17 -6.11
N SER A 248 5.08 -8.25 -5.54
CA SER A 248 4.51 -9.38 -6.29
C SER A 248 3.50 -8.93 -7.34
N SER A 249 2.59 -8.01 -7.00
CA SER A 249 1.59 -7.49 -7.95
C SER A 249 2.23 -6.71 -9.10
N ALA A 250 3.32 -5.98 -8.85
CA ALA A 250 4.06 -5.31 -9.92
C ALA A 250 4.76 -6.34 -10.83
N ALA A 251 5.29 -7.44 -10.27
CA ALA A 251 5.88 -8.51 -11.06
C ALA A 251 4.85 -9.24 -11.95
N GLU A 252 3.66 -9.50 -11.42
CA GLU A 252 2.55 -10.05 -12.22
C GLU A 252 2.17 -9.12 -13.38
N GLN A 253 2.03 -7.82 -13.11
CA GLN A 253 1.73 -6.84 -14.16
C GLN A 253 2.89 -6.65 -15.15
N PHE A 254 4.14 -6.79 -14.70
CA PHE A 254 5.30 -6.77 -15.58
C PHE A 254 5.28 -7.96 -16.55
N ALA A 255 5.02 -9.17 -16.04
CA ALA A 255 4.93 -10.38 -16.86
C ALA A 255 3.83 -10.26 -17.93
N GLU A 256 2.68 -9.69 -17.56
CA GLU A 256 1.53 -9.54 -18.47
C GLU A 256 1.74 -8.43 -19.52
N ARG A 257 2.33 -7.30 -19.13
CA ARG A 257 2.27 -6.06 -19.93
C ARG A 257 3.59 -5.67 -20.57
N CYS A 258 4.72 -6.12 -20.03
CA CYS A 258 6.06 -5.72 -20.45
C CYS A 258 6.81 -6.82 -21.19
N ARG A 259 6.28 -8.06 -21.25
CA ARG A 259 6.87 -9.12 -22.08
C ARG A 259 6.66 -8.81 -23.57
N PRO A 260 7.71 -8.89 -24.41
CA PRO A 260 7.53 -8.75 -25.85
C PRO A 260 6.69 -9.90 -26.39
N ARG A 261 5.65 -9.56 -27.15
CA ARG A 261 4.90 -10.52 -27.96
C ARG A 261 5.73 -10.90 -29.18
N GLY A 262 6.80 -11.70 -29.00
CA GLY A 262 7.62 -12.13 -30.14
C GLY A 262 9.08 -12.50 -29.88
N GLY A 263 9.49 -12.83 -28.65
CA GLY A 263 10.80 -13.46 -28.40
C GLY A 263 12.05 -12.57 -28.55
N GLY A 264 11.88 -11.28 -28.86
CA GLY A 264 12.95 -10.28 -28.80
C GLY A 264 12.62 -9.23 -27.74
N ALA A 265 13.15 -9.39 -26.53
CA ALA A 265 13.30 -8.26 -25.60
C ALA A 265 14.78 -7.94 -25.55
N ALA A 266 15.13 -6.66 -25.67
CA ALA A 266 16.28 -6.16 -24.92
C ALA A 266 16.04 -6.57 -23.44
N GLU A 267 16.83 -7.50 -22.91
CA GLU A 267 16.62 -8.09 -21.59
C GLU A 267 16.85 -7.03 -20.51
N ALA A 268 15.77 -6.38 -20.07
CA ALA A 268 15.82 -5.55 -18.89
C ALA A 268 16.34 -6.38 -17.71
N LEU A 269 17.28 -5.83 -16.94
CA LEU A 269 17.80 -6.48 -15.75
C LEU A 269 16.80 -6.29 -14.61
N LEU A 270 16.13 -7.37 -14.22
CA LEU A 270 15.06 -7.30 -13.22
C LEU A 270 15.60 -7.54 -11.82
N ILE A 271 15.38 -6.57 -10.94
CA ILE A 271 15.72 -6.65 -9.51
C ILE A 271 14.43 -6.84 -8.71
N ALA A 272 14.41 -7.81 -7.81
CA ALA A 272 13.36 -7.94 -6.81
C ALA A 272 13.68 -7.05 -5.60
N ILE A 273 12.71 -6.25 -5.13
CA ILE A 273 12.89 -5.43 -3.91
C ILE A 273 13.05 -6.28 -2.62
N GLY A 274 12.78 -7.58 -2.71
CA GLY A 274 12.95 -8.55 -1.62
C GLY A 274 12.37 -9.92 -1.98
N ASP A 275 12.57 -10.89 -1.08
CA ASP A 275 12.28 -12.32 -1.34
C ASP A 275 10.86 -12.63 -1.82
N PRO A 276 9.77 -12.06 -1.24
CA PRO A 276 8.42 -12.36 -1.72
C PRO A 276 8.21 -11.96 -3.18
N THR A 277 8.86 -10.89 -3.62
CA THR A 277 8.80 -10.46 -5.02
C THR A 277 9.63 -11.38 -5.90
N ALA A 278 10.82 -11.80 -5.44
CA ALA A 278 11.67 -12.75 -6.15
C ALA A 278 10.99 -14.12 -6.34
N GLU A 279 10.31 -14.63 -5.31
CA GLU A 279 9.49 -15.85 -5.39
C GLU A 279 8.40 -15.73 -6.46
N THR A 280 7.70 -14.59 -6.48
CA THR A 280 6.67 -14.32 -7.50
C THR A 280 7.28 -14.26 -8.90
N MET A 281 8.42 -13.59 -9.07
CA MET A 281 9.13 -13.53 -10.35
C MET A 281 9.51 -14.92 -10.85
N ARG A 282 10.09 -15.77 -9.98
CA ARG A 282 10.44 -17.16 -10.33
C ARG A 282 9.21 -17.98 -10.73
N ALA A 283 8.11 -17.86 -9.98
CA ALA A 283 6.85 -18.54 -10.30
C ALA A 283 6.27 -18.11 -11.66
N LEU A 284 6.52 -16.86 -12.07
CA LEU A 284 6.13 -16.33 -13.38
C LEU A 284 7.17 -16.59 -14.48
N ALA A 285 8.28 -17.26 -14.18
CA ALA A 285 9.44 -17.42 -15.06
C ALA A 285 10.02 -16.07 -15.56
N LEU A 286 10.01 -15.04 -14.72
CA LEU A 286 10.78 -13.82 -14.94
C LEU A 286 12.22 -14.02 -14.44
N PRO A 287 13.23 -13.58 -15.20
CA PRO A 287 14.61 -13.61 -14.72
C PRO A 287 14.75 -12.74 -13.46
N VAL A 288 15.56 -13.20 -12.50
CA VAL A 288 15.88 -12.46 -11.27
C VAL A 288 17.37 -12.15 -11.29
N ALA A 289 17.74 -10.97 -11.76
CA ALA A 289 19.13 -10.55 -11.86
C ALA A 289 19.74 -10.29 -10.47
N ALA A 290 18.95 -9.72 -9.55
CA ALA A 290 19.33 -9.53 -8.16
C ALA A 290 18.10 -9.48 -7.24
N VAL A 291 18.33 -9.68 -5.94
CA VAL A 291 17.35 -9.48 -4.87
C VAL A 291 17.95 -8.51 -3.87
N CYS A 292 17.24 -7.43 -3.53
CA CYS A 292 17.70 -6.50 -2.51
C CYS A 292 17.71 -7.17 -1.13
N ALA A 293 18.80 -7.02 -0.38
CA ALA A 293 18.89 -7.51 0.99
C ALA A 293 17.90 -6.79 1.93
N THR A 294 17.69 -5.50 1.69
CA THR A 294 16.71 -4.66 2.38
C THR A 294 15.79 -3.95 1.37
N PRO A 295 14.49 -3.78 1.68
CA PRO A 295 13.53 -3.16 0.77
C PRO A 295 13.59 -1.62 0.83
N ASP A 296 14.79 -1.05 0.80
CA ASP A 296 15.06 0.38 0.88
C ASP A 296 16.11 0.82 -0.16
N ALA A 297 16.42 2.12 -0.19
CA ALA A 297 17.35 2.70 -1.16
C ALA A 297 18.74 2.06 -1.09
N ALA A 298 19.23 1.78 0.12
CA ALA A 298 20.54 1.16 0.32
C ALA A 298 20.58 -0.25 -0.28
N GLY A 299 19.57 -1.07 -0.03
CA GLY A 299 19.48 -2.42 -0.61
C GLY A 299 19.37 -2.42 -2.13
N VAL A 300 18.67 -1.44 -2.71
CA VAL A 300 18.62 -1.24 -4.17
C VAL A 300 20.00 -0.85 -4.73
N LEU A 301 20.70 0.10 -4.10
CA LEU A 301 22.03 0.53 -4.53
C LEU A 301 23.07 -0.59 -4.44
N GLU A 302 22.99 -1.43 -3.41
CA GLU A 302 23.85 -2.61 -3.26
C GLU A 302 23.60 -3.65 -4.37
N ALA A 303 22.32 -3.93 -4.67
CA ALA A 303 21.95 -4.82 -5.76
C ALA A 303 22.45 -4.31 -7.12
N LEU A 304 22.30 -3.00 -7.39
CA LEU A 304 22.84 -2.35 -8.58
C LEU A 304 24.36 -2.47 -8.68
N ALA A 305 25.07 -2.20 -7.59
CA ALA A 305 26.52 -2.32 -7.54
C ALA A 305 26.98 -3.77 -7.82
N GLY A 306 26.23 -4.76 -7.33
CA GLY A 306 26.44 -6.17 -7.63
C GLY A 306 26.37 -6.49 -9.12
N LEU A 307 25.32 -6.03 -9.80
CA LEU A 307 25.14 -6.25 -11.24
C LEU A 307 26.27 -5.62 -12.07
N ARG A 308 26.70 -4.41 -11.72
CA ARG A 308 27.76 -3.69 -12.44
C ARG A 308 29.15 -4.31 -12.29
N ARG A 309 29.37 -5.16 -11.29
CA ARG A 309 30.62 -5.92 -11.14
C ARG A 309 30.65 -7.20 -11.98
N GLN A 310 29.49 -7.65 -12.45
CA GLN A 310 29.34 -8.92 -13.17
C GLN A 310 29.35 -8.77 -14.70
N GLY A 311 29.10 -7.56 -15.20
CA GLY A 311 29.24 -7.19 -16.61
C GLY A 311 30.53 -6.42 -16.85
#